data_AF-A0A249KI34-F1
#
_entry.id   AF-A0A249KI34-F1
#
_cell.length_a   1.000
_cell.length_b   1.000
_cell.length_c   1.000
_cell.angle_alpha   90.00
_cell.angle_beta   90.00
_cell.angle_gamma   90.00
#
_symmetry.space_group_name_H-M   'P 1'
#
loop_
_entity.id
_entity.type
_entity.pdbx_description
1 polymer ?
#
loop_
_entity_poly.entity_id
_entity_poly.type
_entity_poly.pdbx_seq_one_letter_code
_entity_poly.pdbx_strand_id
1 'polypeptide(L)'
;MRRRKSFICLAIIASLTLASTPAIAKPKPTLAEIEAAKQAEAAKKKAADAAAKKLAAANLTLKQLTARANTARAIYLKAKKELDIATAQAVAAAKYAAETAEAVAEAHRVIGKLAADAYILGGSMSDIQPLLSANGPQDLVDQLSTLNTLGARNTTALERYKAAEIIAKAAKKKADEARAIQVVATAKVEATKKIADAAQALQQKEVNKLRAVQDKLIRELASARNVRITLEQQRQLALLEESQATTATTTINQAKVWPDRGFKGRSTIRTTEAQRLAAVAFAKKQVLARKPYIWGTQGPNSFDCSGLVYAAYKSAGLGWPNWDRLNSALYSGYTKHVPLTQLQPGDLLFYSYKGTISTIHHITIYAGEGMMWEANSKGKGLLYSNIYSVKGLMPFGGRV
;
A
#
# COMPACT_ATOMS: atom_id res chain seq x y z
N MET A 1 22.37 -48.85 52.55
CA MET A 1 21.09 -49.47 52.97
C MET A 1 20.45 -48.56 54.04
N ARG A 2 19.54 -47.65 53.67
CA ARG A 2 18.07 -47.79 53.56
C ARG A 2 17.36 -47.73 54.93
N ARG A 3 16.75 -46.56 55.24
CA ARG A 3 15.52 -46.31 56.05
C ARG A 3 15.34 -44.79 56.22
N ARG A 4 14.61 -44.10 55.34
CA ARG A 4 13.19 -43.64 55.48
C ARG A 4 12.83 -43.05 56.86
N LYS A 5 12.45 -41.76 56.89
CA LYS A 5 11.08 -41.28 57.14
C LYS A 5 10.98 -39.73 56.99
N SER A 6 10.21 -39.33 55.97
CA SER A 6 9.20 -38.26 55.89
C SER A 6 9.36 -36.96 56.68
N PHE A 7 9.66 -35.86 55.99
CA PHE A 7 9.32 -34.49 56.40
C PHE A 7 8.09 -33.99 55.64
N ILE A 8 7.12 -33.48 56.40
CA ILE A 8 5.89 -32.82 55.95
C ILE A 8 6.26 -31.38 55.57
N CYS A 9 6.11 -31.01 54.29
CA CYS A 9 6.16 -29.61 53.87
C CYS A 9 4.74 -29.10 53.62
N LEU A 10 4.30 -28.19 54.49
CA LEU A 10 3.10 -27.37 54.36
C LEU A 10 3.33 -26.36 53.22
N ALA A 11 2.65 -26.52 52.09
CA ALA A 11 2.67 -25.55 51.00
C ALA A 11 1.52 -24.54 51.18
N ILE A 12 1.88 -23.29 51.49
CA ILE A 12 0.97 -22.14 51.54
C ILE A 12 0.60 -21.78 50.09
N ILE A 13 -0.63 -22.08 49.69
CA ILE A 13 -1.20 -21.65 48.41
C ILE A 13 -1.84 -20.28 48.62
N ALA A 14 -1.21 -19.24 48.07
CA ALA A 14 -1.79 -17.92 47.96
C ALA A 14 -2.92 -17.93 46.93
N SER A 15 -4.16 -17.88 47.42
CA SER A 15 -5.38 -17.76 46.60
C SER A 15 -5.51 -16.33 46.07
N LEU A 16 -5.17 -16.13 44.79
CA LEU A 16 -5.52 -14.93 44.02
C LEU A 16 -7.02 -14.96 43.71
N THR A 17 -7.84 -14.32 44.54
CA THR A 17 -9.27 -14.10 44.23
C THR A 17 -9.39 -12.96 43.23
N LEU A 18 -9.45 -13.28 41.94
CA LEU A 18 -9.95 -12.37 40.91
C LEU A 18 -11.45 -12.17 41.13
N ALA A 19 -11.83 -11.05 41.75
CA ALA A 19 -13.20 -10.59 41.78
C ALA A 19 -13.64 -10.24 40.35
N SER A 20 -14.34 -11.16 39.69
CA SER A 20 -15.02 -10.91 38.43
C SER A 20 -16.26 -10.07 38.70
N THR A 21 -16.18 -8.77 38.45
CA THR A 21 -17.36 -7.92 38.36
C THR A 21 -18.23 -8.42 37.19
N PRO A 22 -19.54 -8.66 37.40
CA PRO A 22 -20.43 -9.02 36.31
C PRO A 22 -20.51 -7.84 35.35
N ALA A 23 -20.05 -8.03 34.12
CA ALA A 23 -20.21 -7.08 33.04
C ALA A 23 -21.71 -6.89 32.76
N ILE A 24 -22.27 -5.77 33.23
CA ILE A 24 -23.63 -5.35 32.96
C ILE A 24 -23.77 -5.16 31.44
N ALA A 25 -24.70 -5.91 30.85
CA ALA A 25 -24.99 -5.99 29.43
C ALA A 25 -25.51 -4.66 28.86
N LYS A 26 -25.14 -4.34 27.60
CA LYS A 26 -25.82 -3.30 26.83
C LYS A 26 -27.13 -3.85 26.20
N PRO A 27 -28.28 -3.16 26.35
CA PRO A 27 -29.59 -3.61 25.88
C PRO A 27 -29.79 -3.52 24.34
N LYS A 28 -30.95 -4.00 23.85
CA LYS A 28 -31.41 -3.95 22.45
C LYS A 28 -31.30 -2.51 21.92
N PRO A 29 -30.79 -2.26 20.69
CA PRO A 29 -30.77 -0.91 20.12
C PRO A 29 -32.18 -0.31 20.07
N THR A 30 -32.45 0.60 20.97
CA THR A 30 -33.70 1.34 21.12
C THR A 30 -33.96 2.24 19.90
N LEU A 31 -35.20 2.71 19.70
CA LEU A 31 -35.47 3.75 18.69
C LEU A 31 -34.58 4.97 18.90
N ALA A 32 -34.33 5.33 20.16
CA ALA A 32 -33.43 6.41 20.53
C ALA A 32 -31.98 6.14 20.12
N GLU A 33 -31.46 4.91 20.22
CA GLU A 33 -30.10 4.58 19.80
C GLU A 33 -29.93 4.55 18.27
N ILE A 34 -30.97 4.18 17.53
CA ILE A 34 -30.95 4.23 16.06
C ILE A 34 -31.16 5.65 15.55
N GLU A 35 -32.03 6.42 16.18
CA GLU A 35 -32.17 7.84 15.87
C GLU A 35 -30.89 8.58 16.26
N ALA A 36 -30.26 8.27 17.40
CA ALA A 36 -28.94 8.78 17.75
C ALA A 36 -27.86 8.35 16.75
N ALA A 37 -27.89 7.11 16.24
CA ALA A 37 -26.99 6.65 15.19
C ALA A 37 -27.25 7.34 13.84
N LYS A 38 -28.51 7.62 13.48
CA LYS A 38 -28.90 8.40 12.30
C LYS A 38 -28.50 9.87 12.44
N GLN A 39 -28.69 10.47 13.62
CA GLN A 39 -28.24 11.82 13.92
C GLN A 39 -26.70 11.89 13.94
N ALA A 40 -26.02 10.86 14.43
CA ALA A 40 -24.57 10.74 14.36
C ALA A 40 -24.09 10.56 12.90
N GLU A 41 -24.76 9.74 12.08
CA GLU A 41 -24.47 9.63 10.64
C GLU A 41 -24.74 10.96 9.93
N ALA A 42 -25.86 11.64 10.21
CA ALA A 42 -26.20 12.92 9.62
C ALA A 42 -25.23 14.03 10.04
N ALA A 43 -24.79 14.04 11.30
CA ALA A 43 -23.76 14.95 11.81
C ALA A 43 -22.40 14.66 11.16
N LYS A 44 -22.02 13.38 11.02
CA LYS A 44 -20.80 12.96 10.32
C LYS A 44 -20.85 13.22 8.82
N LYS A 45 -22.03 13.12 8.20
CA LYS A 45 -22.28 13.50 6.80
C LYS A 45 -22.19 15.01 6.62
N LYS A 46 -22.81 15.81 7.50
CA LYS A 46 -22.65 17.28 7.51
C LYS A 46 -21.18 17.67 7.73
N ALA A 47 -20.46 16.98 8.61
CA ALA A 47 -19.03 17.19 8.82
C ALA A 47 -18.21 16.80 7.58
N ALA A 48 -18.57 15.71 6.88
CA ALA A 48 -17.97 15.29 5.64
C ALA A 48 -18.26 16.26 4.49
N ASP A 49 -19.47 16.81 4.39
CA ASP A 49 -19.86 17.81 3.39
C ASP A 49 -19.14 19.15 3.65
N ALA A 50 -19.02 19.56 4.92
CA ALA A 50 -18.22 20.72 5.31
C ALA A 50 -16.72 20.51 5.01
N ALA A 51 -16.21 19.29 5.23
CA ALA A 51 -14.85 18.94 4.89
C ALA A 51 -14.64 18.82 3.36
N ALA A 52 -15.65 18.39 2.60
CA ALA A 52 -15.65 18.39 1.14
C ALA A 52 -15.60 19.81 0.57
N LYS A 53 -16.33 20.77 1.16
CA LYS A 53 -16.21 22.19 0.82
C LYS A 53 -14.81 22.74 1.11
N LYS A 54 -14.21 22.36 2.24
CA LYS A 54 -12.81 22.72 2.57
C LYS A 54 -11.81 22.08 1.60
N LEU A 55 -12.03 20.83 1.19
CA LEU A 55 -11.24 20.13 0.18
C LEU A 55 -11.37 20.80 -1.20
N ALA A 56 -12.56 21.28 -1.58
CA ALA A 56 -12.77 22.02 -2.82
C ALA A 56 -11.97 23.33 -2.84
N ALA A 57 -11.97 24.08 -1.74
CA ALA A 57 -11.14 25.29 -1.59
C ALA A 57 -9.64 24.95 -1.65
N ALA A 58 -9.21 23.88 -0.98
CA ALA A 58 -7.81 23.46 -1.00
C ALA A 58 -7.37 22.87 -2.35
N ASN A 59 -8.28 22.28 -3.14
CA ASN A 59 -8.03 21.89 -4.53
C ASN A 59 -7.77 23.10 -5.43
N LEU A 60 -8.41 24.24 -5.18
CA LEU A 60 -8.10 25.48 -5.89
C LEU A 60 -6.68 25.97 -5.56
N THR A 61 -6.31 25.95 -4.28
CA THR A 61 -4.93 26.23 -3.84
C THR A 61 -3.93 25.26 -4.46
N LEU A 62 -4.25 23.97 -4.53
CA LEU A 62 -3.42 22.96 -5.19
C LEU A 62 -3.24 23.24 -6.68
N LYS A 63 -4.30 23.64 -7.40
CA LYS A 63 -4.20 24.05 -8.81
C LYS A 63 -3.25 25.23 -8.99
N GLN A 64 -3.34 26.23 -8.12
CA GLN A 64 -2.42 27.38 -8.15
C GLN A 64 -0.97 26.98 -7.86
N LEU A 65 -0.75 26.13 -6.85
CA LEU A 65 0.58 25.60 -6.53
C LEU A 65 1.15 24.76 -7.67
N THR A 66 0.31 23.94 -8.31
CA THR A 66 0.70 23.13 -9.47
C THR A 66 1.06 24.00 -10.66
N ALA A 67 0.29 25.07 -10.92
CA ALA A 67 0.64 26.05 -11.95
C ALA A 67 1.99 26.72 -11.66
N ARG A 68 2.24 27.14 -10.42
CA ARG A 68 3.53 27.72 -9.99
C ARG A 68 4.69 26.72 -10.16
N ALA A 69 4.51 25.47 -9.76
CA ALA A 69 5.51 24.43 -9.92
C ALA A 69 5.81 24.13 -11.39
N ASN A 70 4.79 24.09 -12.25
CA ASN A 70 4.95 23.90 -13.68
C ASN A 70 5.69 25.08 -14.34
N THR A 71 5.35 26.32 -13.98
CA THR A 71 6.07 27.51 -14.45
C THR A 71 7.52 27.49 -14.01
N ALA A 72 7.80 27.19 -12.73
CA ALA A 72 9.17 27.08 -12.22
C ALA A 72 9.97 25.98 -12.95
N ARG A 73 9.34 24.83 -13.22
CA ARG A 73 9.96 23.74 -13.98
C ARG A 73 10.21 24.12 -15.43
N ALA A 74 9.30 24.84 -16.08
CA ALA A 74 9.49 25.34 -17.44
C ALA A 74 10.68 26.31 -17.51
N ILE A 75 10.84 27.19 -16.51
CA ILE A 75 11.98 28.11 -16.40
C ILE A 75 13.29 27.32 -16.22
N TYR A 76 13.31 26.31 -15.34
CA TYR A 76 14.47 25.44 -15.16
C TYR A 76 14.85 24.70 -16.45
N LEU A 77 13.87 24.14 -17.17
CA LEU A 77 14.12 23.46 -18.44
C LEU A 77 14.65 24.42 -19.52
N LYS A 78 14.15 25.66 -19.55
CA LYS A 78 14.68 26.71 -20.44
C LYS A 78 16.13 27.04 -20.09
N ALA A 79 16.43 27.25 -18.80
CA ALA A 79 17.80 27.51 -18.35
C ALA A 79 18.75 26.34 -18.66
N LYS A 80 18.28 25.09 -18.55
CA LYS A 80 19.06 23.91 -18.93
C LYS A 80 19.41 23.89 -20.42
N LYS A 81 18.43 24.18 -21.29
CA LYS A 81 18.68 24.30 -22.74
C LYS A 81 19.68 25.42 -23.06
N GLU A 82 19.58 26.56 -22.37
CA GLU A 82 20.54 27.66 -22.51
C GLU A 82 21.95 27.24 -22.08
N LEU A 83 22.08 26.47 -21.00
CA LEU A 83 23.36 25.90 -20.55
C LEU A 83 23.94 24.89 -21.56
N ASP A 84 23.10 24.04 -22.15
CA ASP A 84 23.54 23.07 -23.15
C ASP A 84 24.13 23.78 -24.39
N ILE A 85 23.46 24.85 -24.85
CA ILE A 85 23.94 25.69 -25.96
C ILE A 85 25.25 26.40 -25.58
N ALA A 86 25.30 27.04 -24.41
CA ALA A 86 26.49 27.74 -23.94
C ALA A 86 27.69 26.79 -23.76
N THR A 87 27.44 25.58 -23.28
CA THR A 87 28.46 24.54 -23.12
C THR A 87 28.99 24.07 -24.48
N ALA A 88 28.11 23.83 -25.45
CA ALA A 88 28.52 23.46 -26.81
C ALA A 88 29.37 24.58 -27.45
N GLN A 89 29.00 25.84 -27.28
CA GLN A 89 29.77 26.98 -27.76
C GLN A 89 31.12 27.12 -27.06
N ALA A 90 31.17 26.93 -25.73
CA ALA A 90 32.42 26.95 -24.97
C ALA A 90 33.38 25.84 -25.39
N VAL A 91 32.87 24.61 -25.61
CA VAL A 91 33.67 23.48 -26.09
C VAL A 91 34.19 23.73 -27.50
N ALA A 92 33.35 24.24 -28.41
CA ALA A 92 33.77 24.57 -29.77
C ALA A 92 34.83 25.68 -29.80
N ALA A 93 34.64 26.75 -29.01
CA ALA A 93 35.60 27.84 -28.90
C ALA A 93 36.92 27.40 -28.26
N ALA A 94 36.88 26.55 -27.23
CA ALA A 94 38.07 25.98 -26.59
C ALA A 94 38.85 25.07 -27.55
N LYS A 95 38.16 24.26 -28.36
CA LYS A 95 38.79 23.44 -29.41
C LYS A 95 39.51 24.31 -30.43
N TYR A 96 38.84 25.35 -30.94
CA TYR A 96 39.44 26.29 -31.90
C TYR A 96 40.63 27.06 -31.29
N ALA A 97 40.54 27.46 -30.03
CA ALA A 97 41.66 28.08 -29.31
C ALA A 97 42.86 27.13 -29.15
N ALA A 98 42.61 25.83 -28.92
CA ALA A 98 43.67 24.82 -28.84
C ALA A 98 44.34 24.58 -30.20
N GLU A 99 43.56 24.46 -31.28
CA GLU A 99 44.08 24.28 -32.65
C GLU A 99 44.94 25.48 -33.09
N THR A 100 44.47 26.70 -32.83
CA THR A 100 45.21 27.93 -33.16
C THR A 100 46.45 28.11 -32.28
N ALA A 101 46.42 27.68 -31.01
CA ALA A 101 47.60 27.66 -30.15
C ALA A 101 48.66 26.66 -30.62
N GLU A 102 48.27 25.48 -31.11
CA GLU A 102 49.23 24.52 -31.68
C GLU A 102 49.84 25.05 -32.99
N ALA A 103 49.06 25.75 -33.82
CA ALA A 103 49.58 26.39 -35.03
C ALA A 103 50.64 27.46 -34.69
N VAL A 104 50.45 28.23 -33.62
CA VAL A 104 51.46 29.17 -33.11
C VAL A 104 52.68 28.43 -32.58
N ALA A 105 52.49 27.35 -31.83
CA ALA A 105 53.59 26.55 -31.31
C ALA A 105 54.44 25.96 -32.45
N GLU A 106 53.80 25.50 -33.53
CA GLU A 106 54.50 24.97 -34.71
C GLU A 106 55.24 26.08 -35.46
N ALA A 107 54.61 27.23 -35.71
CA ALA A 107 55.28 28.37 -36.33
C ALA A 107 56.48 28.85 -35.48
N HIS A 108 56.34 28.83 -34.15
CA HIS A 108 57.41 29.14 -33.22
C HIS A 108 58.57 28.13 -33.28
N ARG A 109 58.28 26.82 -33.40
CA ARG A 109 59.30 25.78 -33.62
C ARG A 109 60.06 25.99 -34.93
N VAL A 110 59.38 26.37 -36.01
CA VAL A 110 60.01 26.65 -37.32
C VAL A 110 60.96 27.84 -37.22
N ILE A 111 60.51 28.95 -36.62
CA ILE A 111 61.37 30.13 -36.40
C ILE A 111 62.54 29.79 -35.46
N GLY A 112 62.29 29.01 -34.41
CA GLY A 112 63.33 28.57 -33.48
C GLY A 112 64.41 27.71 -34.15
N LYS A 113 64.04 26.78 -35.02
CA LYS A 113 65.00 26.00 -35.83
C LYS A 113 65.80 26.90 -36.76
N LEU A 114 65.12 27.80 -37.46
CA LEU A 114 65.78 28.75 -38.35
C LEU A 114 66.79 29.64 -37.61
N ALA A 115 66.43 30.15 -36.43
CA ALA A 115 67.31 30.96 -35.61
C ALA A 115 68.50 30.15 -35.08
N ALA A 116 68.28 28.89 -34.70
CA ALA A 116 69.35 27.99 -34.28
C ALA A 116 70.32 27.68 -35.44
N ASP A 117 69.80 27.39 -36.64
CA ASP A 117 70.60 27.12 -37.84
C ASP A 117 71.43 28.34 -38.24
N ALA A 118 70.83 29.54 -38.22
CA ALA A 118 71.52 30.80 -38.49
C ALA A 118 72.61 31.11 -37.45
N TYR A 119 72.40 30.74 -36.18
CA TYR A 119 73.40 30.89 -35.13
C TYR A 119 74.56 29.90 -35.28
N ILE A 120 74.26 28.63 -35.58
CA ILE A 120 75.25 27.56 -35.77
C ILE A 120 76.12 27.79 -37.02
N LEU A 121 75.53 28.32 -38.11
CA LEU A 121 76.24 28.62 -39.36
C LEU A 121 77.10 29.91 -39.30
N GLY A 122 77.15 30.57 -38.14
CA GLY A 122 78.11 31.62 -37.84
C GLY A 122 77.63 33.00 -38.27
N GLY A 123 77.12 33.77 -37.31
CA GLY A 123 76.75 35.16 -37.51
C GLY A 123 77.93 36.05 -37.90
N SER A 124 77.75 36.76 -39.00
CA SER A 124 78.39 38.03 -39.41
C SER A 124 79.71 38.03 -40.20
N MET A 125 80.37 36.90 -40.49
CA MET A 125 81.52 36.87 -41.43
C MET A 125 81.51 35.68 -42.40
N SER A 126 80.92 34.54 -42.04
CA SER A 126 80.77 33.35 -42.90
C SER A 126 79.70 33.50 -43.98
N ASP A 127 78.80 34.48 -43.89
CA ASP A 127 77.74 34.71 -44.89
C ASP A 127 78.27 35.31 -46.21
N ILE A 128 79.43 35.98 -46.16
CA ILE A 128 80.07 36.62 -47.31
C ILE A 128 81.18 35.71 -47.89
N GLN A 129 81.67 34.74 -47.12
CA GLN A 129 82.72 33.81 -47.54
C GLN A 129 82.34 33.00 -48.80
N PRO A 130 81.11 32.42 -48.91
CA PRO A 130 80.67 31.74 -50.13
C PRO A 130 80.60 32.69 -51.34
N LEU A 131 80.11 33.92 -51.12
CA LEU A 131 80.03 34.99 -52.13
C LEU A 131 81.42 35.41 -52.61
N LEU A 132 82.43 35.37 -51.74
CA LEU A 132 83.85 35.66 -52.03
C LEU A 132 84.61 34.44 -52.60
N SER A 133 84.09 33.23 -52.43
CA SER A 133 84.70 31.97 -52.91
C SER A 133 83.98 31.35 -54.11
N ALA A 134 83.05 32.06 -54.76
CA ALA A 134 82.34 31.59 -55.93
C ALA A 134 83.31 31.41 -57.13
N ASN A 135 83.30 30.24 -57.77
CA ASN A 135 84.28 29.89 -58.82
C ASN A 135 83.91 30.45 -60.22
N GLY A 136 83.01 31.43 -60.29
CA GLY A 136 82.59 32.08 -61.53
C GLY A 136 81.27 32.85 -61.40
N PRO A 137 80.89 33.62 -62.44
CA PRO A 137 79.70 34.49 -62.42
C PRO A 137 78.37 33.72 -62.30
N GLN A 138 78.28 32.48 -62.79
CA GLN A 138 77.07 31.64 -62.64
C GLN A 138 76.88 31.17 -61.19
N ASP A 139 77.97 30.75 -60.53
CA ASP A 139 77.98 30.22 -59.17
C ASP A 139 77.59 31.31 -58.14
N LEU A 140 78.02 32.55 -58.39
CA LEU A 140 77.63 33.74 -57.62
C LEU A 140 76.12 34.01 -57.72
N VAL A 141 75.54 33.90 -58.92
CA VAL A 141 74.09 34.11 -59.15
C VAL A 141 73.27 33.03 -58.43
N ASP A 142 73.71 31.77 -58.46
CA ASP A 142 73.01 30.66 -57.81
C ASP A 142 73.05 30.79 -56.27
N GLN A 143 74.18 31.24 -55.70
CA GLN A 143 74.29 31.54 -54.28
C GLN A 143 73.41 32.74 -53.87
N LEU A 144 73.40 33.82 -54.64
CA LEU A 144 72.53 34.99 -54.40
C LEU A 144 71.04 34.61 -54.49
N SER A 145 70.67 33.78 -55.46
CA SER A 145 69.31 33.25 -55.61
C SER A 145 68.89 32.40 -54.42
N THR A 146 69.81 31.57 -53.90
CA THR A 146 69.57 30.73 -52.72
C THR A 146 69.40 31.57 -51.46
N LEU A 147 70.25 32.57 -51.24
CA LEU A 147 70.15 33.52 -50.12
C LEU A 147 68.85 34.34 -50.18
N ASN A 148 68.46 34.82 -51.37
CA ASN A 148 67.21 35.54 -51.57
C ASN A 148 66.00 34.63 -51.28
N THR A 149 66.05 33.38 -51.72
CA THR A 149 65.01 32.38 -51.42
C THR A 149 64.91 32.08 -49.92
N LEU A 150 66.06 31.99 -49.22
CA LEU A 150 66.10 31.78 -47.77
C LEU A 150 65.56 32.99 -47.01
N GLY A 151 65.97 34.21 -47.38
CA GLY A 151 65.44 35.46 -46.83
C GLY A 151 63.92 35.59 -47.03
N ALA A 152 63.42 35.26 -48.23
CA ALA A 152 61.99 35.22 -48.52
C ALA A 152 61.24 34.17 -47.66
N ARG A 153 61.83 32.98 -47.44
CA ARG A 153 61.27 31.96 -46.53
C ARG A 153 61.23 32.42 -45.08
N ASN A 154 62.25 33.12 -44.60
CA ASN A 154 62.33 33.63 -43.22
C ASN A 154 61.28 34.72 -42.97
N THR A 155 61.16 35.68 -43.89
CA THR A 155 60.13 36.71 -43.84
C THR A 155 58.73 36.09 -43.85
N THR A 156 58.49 35.12 -44.76
CA THR A 156 57.22 34.38 -44.82
C THR A 156 56.91 33.63 -43.52
N ALA A 157 57.91 33.00 -42.89
CA ALA A 157 57.73 32.29 -41.63
C ALA A 157 57.38 33.24 -40.47
N LEU A 158 58.04 34.41 -40.39
CA LEU A 158 57.75 35.43 -39.39
C LEU A 158 56.35 36.04 -39.57
N GLU A 159 55.95 36.31 -40.81
CA GLU A 159 54.60 36.79 -41.13
C GLU A 159 53.53 35.77 -40.76
N ARG A 160 53.75 34.50 -41.08
CA ARG A 160 52.85 33.40 -40.69
C ARG A 160 52.73 33.26 -39.17
N TYR A 161 53.83 33.39 -38.43
CA TYR A 161 53.81 33.37 -36.97
C TYR A 161 53.00 34.55 -36.41
N LYS A 162 53.26 35.79 -36.87
CA LYS A 162 52.52 36.98 -36.42
C LYS A 162 51.02 36.84 -36.71
N ALA A 163 50.67 36.35 -37.91
CA ALA A 163 49.29 36.09 -38.28
C ALA A 163 48.65 35.01 -37.38
N ALA A 164 49.35 33.89 -37.14
CA ALA A 164 48.89 32.84 -36.25
C ALA A 164 48.71 33.34 -34.80
N GLU A 165 49.62 34.18 -34.30
CA GLU A 165 49.57 34.74 -32.95
C GLU A 165 48.35 35.65 -32.76
N ILE A 166 48.04 36.51 -33.74
CA ILE A 166 46.84 37.36 -33.72
C ILE A 166 45.58 36.50 -33.69
N ILE A 167 45.52 35.45 -34.53
CA ILE A 167 44.39 34.52 -34.60
C ILE A 167 44.24 33.77 -33.26
N ALA A 168 45.33 33.26 -32.69
CA ALA A 168 45.30 32.54 -31.42
C ALA A 168 44.89 33.43 -30.24
N LYS A 169 45.36 34.68 -30.17
CA LYS A 169 44.92 35.65 -29.16
C LYS A 169 43.43 35.96 -29.28
N ALA A 170 42.92 36.15 -30.50
CA ALA A 170 41.50 36.37 -30.74
C ALA A 170 40.66 35.12 -30.40
N ALA A 171 41.14 33.92 -30.74
CA ALA A 171 40.49 32.65 -30.43
C ALA A 171 40.43 32.40 -28.91
N LYS A 172 41.53 32.67 -28.19
CA LYS A 172 41.60 32.56 -26.73
C LYS A 172 40.60 33.50 -26.06
N LYS A 173 40.54 34.76 -26.48
CA LYS A 173 39.56 35.73 -25.96
C LYS A 173 38.11 35.23 -26.14
N LYS A 174 37.78 34.71 -27.32
CA LYS A 174 36.45 34.11 -27.59
C LYS A 174 36.15 32.89 -26.72
N ALA A 175 37.16 32.05 -26.46
CA ALA A 175 37.01 30.89 -25.58
C ALA A 175 36.75 31.32 -24.13
N ASP A 176 37.48 32.32 -23.63
CA ASP A 176 37.30 32.87 -22.28
C ASP A 176 35.91 33.53 -22.13
N GLU A 177 35.45 34.28 -23.13
CA GLU A 177 34.09 34.85 -23.17
C GLU A 177 33.00 33.76 -23.17
N ALA A 178 33.15 32.72 -24.00
CA ALA A 178 32.21 31.60 -24.04
C ALA A 178 32.18 30.82 -22.71
N ARG A 179 33.34 30.65 -22.05
CA ARG A 179 33.42 30.03 -20.73
C ARG A 179 32.76 30.88 -19.65
N ALA A 180 32.91 32.21 -19.69
CA ALA A 180 32.21 33.10 -18.77
C ALA A 180 30.67 32.99 -18.93
N ILE A 181 30.18 32.93 -20.17
CA ILE A 181 28.75 32.70 -20.46
C ILE A 181 28.28 31.35 -19.91
N GLN A 182 29.08 30.29 -20.06
CA GLN A 182 28.77 28.96 -19.52
C GLN A 182 28.66 28.98 -17.99
N VAL A 183 29.56 29.67 -17.28
CA VAL A 183 29.51 29.80 -15.80
C VAL A 183 28.25 30.51 -15.35
N VAL A 184 27.87 31.61 -16.02
CA VAL A 184 26.62 32.34 -15.72
C VAL A 184 25.39 31.47 -15.99
N ALA A 185 25.37 30.73 -17.09
CA ALA A 185 24.30 29.79 -17.40
C ALA A 185 24.20 28.67 -16.35
N THR A 186 25.33 28.17 -15.85
CA THR A 186 25.38 27.14 -14.80
C THR A 186 24.77 27.66 -13.50
N ALA A 187 25.17 28.87 -13.06
CA ALA A 187 24.60 29.50 -11.87
C ALA A 187 23.09 29.74 -12.02
N LYS A 188 22.62 30.11 -13.22
CA LYS A 188 21.18 30.27 -13.51
C LYS A 188 20.42 28.95 -13.41
N VAL A 189 21.00 27.84 -13.88
CA VAL A 189 20.41 26.49 -13.74
C VAL A 189 20.32 26.10 -12.26
N GLU A 190 21.35 26.34 -11.46
CA GLU A 190 21.33 26.04 -10.03
C GLU A 190 20.28 26.87 -9.27
N ALA A 191 20.20 28.18 -9.55
CA ALA A 191 19.21 29.06 -8.94
C ALA A 191 17.78 28.64 -9.30
N THR A 192 17.52 28.35 -10.57
CA THR A 192 16.19 27.92 -11.05
C THR A 192 15.83 26.51 -10.55
N LYS A 193 16.81 25.62 -10.39
CA LYS A 193 16.61 24.30 -9.77
C LYS A 193 16.13 24.43 -8.33
N LYS A 194 16.76 25.28 -7.50
CA LYS A 194 16.33 25.50 -6.11
C LYS A 194 14.87 25.99 -6.04
N ILE A 195 14.47 26.88 -6.95
CA ILE A 195 13.09 27.39 -7.03
C ILE A 195 12.11 26.28 -7.45
N ALA A 196 12.47 25.48 -8.45
CA ALA A 196 11.64 24.37 -8.92
C ALA A 196 11.45 23.30 -7.83
N ASP A 197 12.53 22.91 -7.16
CA ASP A 197 12.51 21.93 -6.06
C ASP A 197 11.65 22.44 -4.88
N ALA A 198 11.80 23.72 -4.50
CA ALA A 198 10.99 24.32 -3.44
C ALA A 198 9.50 24.38 -3.81
N ALA A 199 9.17 24.74 -5.05
CA ALA A 199 7.79 24.77 -5.53
C ALA A 199 7.16 23.37 -5.56
N GLN A 200 7.93 22.36 -5.97
CA GLN A 200 7.49 20.96 -5.98
C GLN A 200 7.30 20.42 -4.55
N ALA A 201 8.20 20.76 -3.62
CA ALA A 201 8.07 20.37 -2.21
C ALA A 201 6.79 20.94 -1.56
N LEU A 202 6.48 22.22 -1.84
CA LEU A 202 5.24 22.85 -1.36
C LEU A 202 4.00 22.18 -1.94
N GLN A 203 4.00 21.87 -3.24
CA GLN A 203 2.92 21.14 -3.89
C GLN A 203 2.74 19.76 -3.24
N GLN A 204 3.81 18.99 -3.06
CA GLN A 204 3.74 17.64 -2.50
C GLN A 204 3.24 17.65 -1.05
N LYS A 205 3.65 18.64 -0.25
CA LYS A 205 3.17 18.82 1.12
C LYS A 205 1.66 19.02 1.16
N GLU A 206 1.11 19.84 0.26
CA GLU A 206 -0.33 20.08 0.19
C GLU A 206 -1.09 18.84 -0.32
N VAL A 207 -0.56 18.14 -1.34
CA VAL A 207 -1.14 16.86 -1.81
C VAL A 207 -1.21 15.83 -0.69
N ASN A 208 -0.14 15.66 0.08
CA ASN A 208 -0.10 14.70 1.18
C ASN A 208 -1.10 15.05 2.28
N LYS A 209 -1.22 16.35 2.62
CA LYS A 209 -2.21 16.84 3.57
C LYS A 209 -3.64 16.56 3.08
N LEU A 210 -3.93 16.81 1.80
CA LEU A 210 -5.26 16.56 1.22
C LEU A 210 -5.61 15.08 1.18
N ARG A 211 -4.66 14.21 0.79
CA ARG A 211 -4.84 12.75 0.85
C ARG A 211 -5.14 12.27 2.26
N ALA A 212 -4.39 12.74 3.26
CA ALA A 212 -4.62 12.37 4.65
C ALA A 212 -6.03 12.77 5.14
N VAL A 213 -6.51 13.96 4.76
CA VAL A 213 -7.88 14.42 5.07
C VAL A 213 -8.91 13.55 4.36
N GLN A 214 -8.73 13.27 3.07
CA GLN A 214 -9.63 12.43 2.28
C GLN A 214 -9.74 11.01 2.85
N ASP A 215 -8.61 10.38 3.16
CA ASP A 215 -8.54 9.03 3.72
C ASP A 215 -9.21 8.96 5.10
N LYS A 216 -9.01 9.98 5.94
CA LYS A 216 -9.68 10.06 7.25
C LYS A 216 -11.19 10.16 7.10
N LEU A 217 -11.68 11.02 6.19
CA LEU A 217 -13.12 11.17 5.93
C LEU A 217 -13.75 9.89 5.38
N ILE A 218 -13.07 9.20 4.46
CA ILE A 218 -13.57 7.92 3.91
C ILE A 218 -13.67 6.86 5.01
N ARG A 219 -12.66 6.74 5.89
CA ARG A 219 -12.69 5.80 7.02
C ARG A 219 -13.80 6.13 8.03
N GLU A 220 -13.97 7.40 8.37
CA GLU A 220 -15.04 7.84 9.29
C GLU A 220 -16.44 7.63 8.71
N LEU A 221 -16.65 7.91 7.42
CA LEU A 221 -17.92 7.67 6.74
C LEU A 221 -18.22 6.16 6.62
N ALA A 222 -17.23 5.36 6.25
CA ALA A 222 -17.38 3.91 6.09
C ALA A 222 -17.69 3.24 7.44
N SER A 223 -17.00 3.62 8.52
CA SER A 223 -17.27 3.10 9.87
C SER A 223 -18.66 3.52 10.36
N ALA A 224 -19.07 4.77 10.18
CA ALA A 224 -20.41 5.22 10.55
C ALA A 224 -21.52 4.48 9.78
N ARG A 225 -21.35 4.28 8.46
CA ARG A 225 -22.28 3.51 7.63
C ARG A 225 -22.34 2.04 8.04
N ASN A 226 -21.20 1.40 8.27
CA ASN A 226 -21.17 0.00 8.70
C ASN A 226 -21.82 -0.19 10.07
N VAL A 227 -21.61 0.74 11.01
CA VAL A 227 -22.29 0.71 12.32
C VAL A 227 -23.79 0.86 12.15
N ARG A 228 -24.26 1.79 11.32
CA ARG A 228 -25.70 1.96 11.06
C ARG A 228 -26.31 0.72 10.40
N ILE A 229 -25.70 0.20 9.33
CA ILE A 229 -26.19 -0.98 8.60
C ILE A 229 -26.23 -2.19 9.56
N THR A 230 -25.20 -2.36 10.38
CA THR A 230 -25.16 -3.47 11.36
C THR A 230 -26.26 -3.32 12.40
N LEU A 231 -26.48 -2.12 12.95
CA LEU A 231 -27.53 -1.86 13.94
C LEU A 231 -28.94 -2.00 13.33
N GLU A 232 -29.14 -1.54 12.10
CA GLU A 232 -30.40 -1.67 11.36
C GLU A 232 -30.70 -3.15 11.04
N GLN A 233 -29.71 -3.91 10.58
CA GLN A 233 -29.84 -5.35 10.34
C GLN A 233 -30.11 -6.13 11.63
N GLN A 234 -29.37 -5.84 12.70
CA GLN A 234 -29.59 -6.46 14.02
C GLN A 234 -31.00 -6.19 14.55
N ARG A 235 -31.52 -4.97 14.33
CA ARG A 235 -32.88 -4.64 14.74
C ARG A 235 -33.96 -5.26 13.85
N GLN A 236 -33.77 -5.28 12.53
CA GLN A 236 -34.73 -5.91 11.62
C GLN A 236 -34.85 -7.41 11.89
N LEU A 237 -33.74 -8.10 12.13
CA LEU A 237 -33.75 -9.50 12.57
C LEU A 237 -34.43 -9.63 13.94
N ALA A 238 -34.10 -8.79 14.92
CA ALA A 238 -34.73 -8.86 16.25
C ALA A 238 -36.25 -8.61 16.22
N LEU A 239 -36.72 -7.70 15.37
CA LEU A 239 -38.16 -7.43 15.19
C LEU A 239 -38.87 -8.54 14.42
N LEU A 240 -38.20 -9.13 13.41
CA LEU A 240 -38.72 -10.27 12.67
C LEU A 240 -38.83 -11.49 13.59
N GLU A 241 -37.85 -11.74 14.43
CA GLU A 241 -37.87 -12.84 15.40
C GLU A 241 -38.84 -12.61 16.54
N GLU A 242 -39.04 -11.37 16.99
CA GLU A 242 -40.08 -11.03 17.97
C GLU A 242 -41.49 -11.22 17.36
N SER A 243 -41.69 -10.77 16.12
CA SER A 243 -42.90 -11.02 15.32
C SER A 243 -43.17 -12.51 15.13
N GLN A 244 -42.13 -13.27 14.78
CA GLN A 244 -42.24 -14.69 14.51
C GLN A 244 -42.33 -15.53 15.80
N ALA A 245 -41.69 -15.12 16.90
CA ALA A 245 -41.87 -15.71 18.23
C ALA A 245 -43.28 -15.45 18.76
N THR A 246 -43.82 -14.24 18.55
CA THR A 246 -45.22 -13.93 18.89
C THR A 246 -46.18 -14.82 18.08
N THR A 247 -45.89 -15.01 16.79
CA THR A 247 -46.64 -15.93 15.90
C THR A 247 -46.53 -17.40 16.33
N ALA A 248 -45.35 -17.84 16.79
CA ALA A 248 -45.12 -19.19 17.32
C ALA A 248 -45.77 -19.43 18.70
N THR A 249 -46.08 -18.35 19.41
CA THR A 249 -46.81 -18.40 20.69
C THR A 249 -48.32 -18.48 20.46
N THR A 250 -48.83 -17.83 19.41
CA THR A 250 -50.26 -17.84 19.03
C THR A 250 -50.68 -19.02 18.15
N THR A 251 -49.74 -19.75 17.54
CA THR A 251 -50.05 -20.96 16.77
C THR A 251 -50.16 -22.17 17.70
N ILE A 252 -51.39 -22.54 18.06
CA ILE A 252 -51.74 -23.71 18.88
C ILE A 252 -51.44 -24.99 18.07
N ASN A 253 -50.86 -26.03 18.70
CA ASN A 253 -50.55 -27.38 18.15
C ASN A 253 -49.31 -27.59 17.23
N GLN A 254 -48.15 -27.00 17.51
CA GLN A 254 -46.89 -27.33 16.80
C GLN A 254 -45.90 -28.24 17.56
N ALA A 255 -46.41 -29.22 18.32
CA ALA A 255 -45.59 -30.37 18.75
C ALA A 255 -45.36 -31.40 17.62
N LYS A 256 -45.95 -31.19 16.43
CA LYS A 256 -45.87 -32.09 15.27
C LYS A 256 -44.67 -31.74 14.39
N VAL A 257 -43.80 -32.72 14.19
CA VAL A 257 -42.76 -32.71 13.14
C VAL A 257 -43.44 -32.44 11.79
N TRP A 258 -42.86 -31.54 10.99
CA TRP A 258 -43.40 -31.17 9.67
C TRP A 258 -43.26 -32.33 8.66
N PRO A 259 -44.18 -32.49 7.69
CA PRO A 259 -44.05 -33.50 6.64
C PRO A 259 -42.83 -33.24 5.73
N ASP A 260 -42.25 -34.29 5.14
CA ASP A 260 -41.16 -34.16 4.16
C ASP A 260 -41.66 -33.41 2.92
N ARG A 261 -41.06 -32.26 2.62
CA ARG A 261 -41.36 -31.42 1.44
C ARG A 261 -40.42 -31.67 0.26
N GLY A 262 -39.68 -32.79 0.27
CA GLY A 262 -38.85 -33.25 -0.84
C GLY A 262 -37.48 -32.58 -0.94
N PHE A 263 -37.09 -31.75 0.02
CA PHE A 263 -35.77 -31.12 0.02
C PHE A 263 -34.69 -32.12 0.46
N LYS A 264 -33.78 -32.42 -0.46
CA LYS A 264 -32.61 -33.26 -0.19
C LYS A 264 -31.41 -32.35 0.04
N GLY A 265 -30.86 -32.39 1.25
CA GLY A 265 -29.59 -31.72 1.57
C GLY A 265 -28.42 -32.33 0.79
N ARG A 266 -27.20 -32.13 1.29
CA ARG A 266 -26.00 -32.62 0.61
C ARG A 266 -25.98 -34.16 0.52
N SER A 267 -25.44 -34.70 -0.58
CA SER A 267 -25.27 -36.15 -0.77
C SER A 267 -24.13 -36.76 0.07
N THR A 268 -23.20 -35.94 0.54
CA THR A 268 -21.98 -36.35 1.26
C THR A 268 -21.81 -35.61 2.59
N ILE A 269 -21.20 -36.29 3.56
CA ILE A 269 -20.87 -35.78 4.90
C ILE A 269 -19.51 -35.06 4.82
N ARG A 270 -19.33 -33.94 5.53
CA ARG A 270 -18.09 -33.12 5.54
C ARG A 270 -17.18 -33.45 6.70
N THR A 271 -17.69 -34.13 7.73
CA THR A 271 -16.97 -34.43 8.97
C THR A 271 -16.75 -35.91 9.20
N THR A 272 -15.63 -36.22 9.83
CA THR A 272 -15.43 -37.50 10.52
C THR A 272 -16.24 -37.54 11.82
N GLU A 273 -16.47 -38.74 12.35
CA GLU A 273 -17.11 -38.90 13.66
C GLU A 273 -16.32 -38.18 14.77
N ALA A 274 -15.00 -38.26 14.75
CA ALA A 274 -14.13 -37.56 15.71
C ALA A 274 -14.36 -36.04 15.71
N GLN A 275 -14.56 -35.42 14.53
CA GLN A 275 -14.85 -33.99 14.44
C GLN A 275 -16.23 -33.63 15.00
N ARG A 276 -17.25 -34.47 14.76
CA ARG A 276 -18.58 -34.27 15.35
C ARG A 276 -18.54 -34.36 16.87
N LEU A 277 -17.83 -35.35 17.41
CA LEU A 277 -17.65 -35.50 18.86
C LEU A 277 -16.85 -34.35 19.47
N ALA A 278 -15.85 -33.81 18.77
CA ALA A 278 -15.13 -32.61 19.20
C ALA A 278 -16.05 -31.38 19.26
N ALA A 279 -16.93 -31.19 18.27
CA ALA A 279 -17.93 -30.12 18.28
C ALA A 279 -18.92 -30.28 19.45
N VAL A 280 -19.38 -31.51 19.72
CA VAL A 280 -20.22 -31.83 20.90
C VAL A 280 -19.50 -31.48 22.20
N ALA A 281 -18.23 -31.87 22.34
CA ALA A 281 -17.44 -31.57 23.54
C ALA A 281 -17.28 -30.06 23.75
N PHE A 282 -17.06 -29.29 22.68
CA PHE A 282 -17.02 -27.83 22.75
C PHE A 282 -18.37 -27.26 23.23
N ALA A 283 -19.48 -27.65 22.60
CA ALA A 283 -20.79 -27.15 22.95
C ALA A 283 -21.19 -27.50 24.38
N LYS A 284 -20.96 -28.76 24.79
CA LYS A 284 -21.13 -29.22 26.18
C LYS A 284 -20.38 -28.33 27.15
N LYS A 285 -19.11 -28.00 26.88
CA LYS A 285 -18.32 -27.10 27.74
C LYS A 285 -18.94 -25.70 27.88
N GLN A 286 -19.44 -25.12 26.79
CA GLN A 286 -20.07 -23.78 26.84
C GLN A 286 -21.40 -23.80 27.58
N VAL A 287 -22.20 -24.85 27.37
CA VAL A 287 -23.51 -25.04 28.00
C VAL A 287 -23.37 -25.30 29.50
N LEU A 288 -22.46 -26.19 29.92
CA LEU A 288 -22.21 -26.46 31.34
C LEU A 288 -21.65 -25.25 32.08
N ALA A 289 -20.92 -24.37 31.38
CA ALA A 289 -20.48 -23.08 31.91
C ALA A 289 -21.61 -22.03 32.00
N ARG A 290 -22.85 -22.37 31.61
CA ARG A 290 -24.03 -21.49 31.59
C ARG A 290 -23.75 -20.13 30.96
N LYS A 291 -23.03 -20.12 29.84
CA LYS A 291 -22.70 -18.87 29.16
C LYS A 291 -23.97 -18.14 28.71
N PRO A 292 -23.96 -16.80 28.74
CA PRO A 292 -25.13 -16.02 28.37
C PRO A 292 -25.43 -16.18 26.88
N TYR A 293 -26.73 -16.20 26.58
CA TYR A 293 -27.21 -16.03 25.22
C TYR A 293 -27.12 -14.55 24.82
N ILE A 294 -26.33 -14.25 23.81
CA ILE A 294 -26.30 -12.90 23.22
C ILE A 294 -26.42 -13.04 21.71
N TRP A 295 -27.46 -12.41 21.18
CA TRP A 295 -27.75 -12.37 19.74
C TRP A 295 -26.54 -11.93 18.92
N GLY A 296 -26.22 -12.64 17.85
CA GLY A 296 -25.12 -12.32 16.94
C GLY A 296 -23.72 -12.72 17.43
N THR A 297 -23.59 -13.30 18.63
CA THR A 297 -22.28 -13.66 19.18
C THR A 297 -21.91 -15.13 18.91
N GLN A 298 -20.61 -15.41 18.80
CA GLN A 298 -20.05 -16.73 18.47
C GLN A 298 -18.91 -17.13 19.43
N GLY A 299 -18.91 -16.58 20.63
CA GLY A 299 -17.90 -16.82 21.65
C GLY A 299 -16.75 -15.79 21.70
N PRO A 300 -15.82 -15.98 22.65
CA PRO A 300 -15.82 -17.06 23.63
C PRO A 300 -16.77 -16.81 24.81
N ASN A 301 -17.22 -15.58 25.05
CA ASN A 301 -17.92 -15.23 26.31
C ASN A 301 -19.44 -15.38 26.24
N SER A 302 -20.03 -15.40 25.04
CA SER A 302 -21.47 -15.54 24.82
C SER A 302 -21.72 -16.16 23.44
N PHE A 303 -22.87 -16.79 23.26
CA PHE A 303 -23.25 -17.40 21.98
C PHE A 303 -24.73 -17.16 21.70
N ASP A 304 -25.12 -17.05 20.45
CA ASP A 304 -26.49 -17.35 20.02
C ASP A 304 -26.57 -18.76 19.42
N CYS A 305 -27.75 -19.16 18.91
CA CYS A 305 -27.99 -20.51 18.42
C CYS A 305 -27.00 -20.93 17.32
N SER A 306 -26.93 -20.13 16.25
CA SER A 306 -26.02 -20.35 15.13
C SER A 306 -24.55 -20.13 15.49
N GLY A 307 -24.25 -19.21 16.41
CA GLY A 307 -22.90 -18.92 16.89
C GLY A 307 -22.31 -20.04 17.72
N LEU A 308 -23.12 -20.75 18.53
CA LEU A 308 -22.68 -21.95 19.24
C LEU A 308 -22.31 -23.07 18.26
N VAL A 309 -23.16 -23.32 17.26
CA VAL A 309 -22.91 -24.32 16.19
C VAL A 309 -21.66 -23.97 15.39
N TYR A 310 -21.54 -22.72 14.96
CA TYR A 310 -20.40 -22.24 14.20
C TYR A 310 -19.10 -22.42 14.98
N ALA A 311 -19.06 -21.97 16.24
CA ALA A 311 -17.86 -22.07 17.09
C ALA A 311 -17.49 -23.52 17.42
N ALA A 312 -18.47 -24.38 17.67
CA ALA A 312 -18.26 -25.80 17.96
C ALA A 312 -17.55 -26.51 16.79
N TYR A 313 -18.10 -26.40 15.58
CA TYR A 313 -17.51 -27.02 14.40
C TYR A 313 -16.22 -26.34 13.95
N LYS A 314 -16.09 -25.03 14.16
CA LYS A 314 -14.80 -24.33 13.96
C LYS A 314 -13.71 -24.87 14.87
N SER A 315 -14.02 -25.17 16.12
CA SER A 315 -13.06 -25.80 17.04
C SER A 315 -12.70 -27.23 16.64
N ALA A 316 -13.57 -27.91 15.88
CA ALA A 316 -13.34 -29.22 15.30
C ALA A 316 -12.65 -29.20 13.91
N GLY A 317 -12.14 -28.03 13.49
CA GLY A 317 -11.36 -27.88 12.26
C GLY A 317 -12.17 -27.45 11.02
N LEU A 318 -13.45 -27.09 11.16
CA LEU A 318 -14.26 -26.60 10.04
C LEU A 318 -14.17 -25.07 9.93
N GLY A 319 -13.46 -24.58 8.91
CA GLY A 319 -13.27 -23.16 8.65
C GLY A 319 -13.76 -22.70 7.29
N TRP A 320 -13.60 -21.41 7.00
CA TRP A 320 -13.84 -20.83 5.69
C TRP A 320 -12.97 -21.50 4.61
N PRO A 321 -13.48 -21.73 3.37
CA PRO A 321 -14.82 -21.43 2.87
C PRO A 321 -15.85 -22.54 3.11
N ASN A 322 -15.48 -23.53 3.92
CA ASN A 322 -16.17 -24.82 4.01
C ASN A 322 -17.20 -24.90 5.15
N TRP A 323 -17.39 -23.82 5.91
CA TRP A 323 -18.29 -23.75 7.05
C TRP A 323 -18.85 -22.36 7.24
N ASP A 324 -20.17 -22.28 7.40
CA ASP A 324 -20.96 -21.05 7.49
C ASP A 324 -21.76 -21.04 8.80
N ARG A 325 -22.38 -19.90 9.12
CA ARG A 325 -23.22 -19.67 10.29
C ARG A 325 -24.70 -19.50 9.92
N LEU A 326 -25.02 -19.34 8.64
CA LEU A 326 -26.40 -19.14 8.20
C LEU A 326 -27.21 -20.44 8.29
N ASN A 327 -28.22 -20.51 9.17
CA ASN A 327 -29.03 -21.71 9.42
C ASN A 327 -29.64 -22.32 8.15
N SER A 328 -30.18 -21.47 7.26
CA SER A 328 -30.79 -21.91 6.01
C SER A 328 -29.78 -22.50 5.03
N ALA A 329 -28.57 -21.95 4.96
CA ALA A 329 -27.47 -22.53 4.18
C ALA A 329 -27.00 -23.84 4.79
N LEU A 330 -26.85 -23.91 6.13
CA LEU A 330 -26.44 -25.13 6.82
C LEU A 330 -27.39 -26.29 6.57
N TYR A 331 -28.70 -26.04 6.63
CA TYR A 331 -29.73 -27.02 6.29
C TYR A 331 -29.69 -27.38 4.80
N SER A 332 -29.61 -26.37 3.92
CA SER A 332 -29.80 -26.62 2.48
C SER A 332 -28.59 -27.22 1.76
N GLY A 333 -27.38 -26.76 2.09
CA GLY A 333 -26.19 -27.01 1.28
C GLY A 333 -25.01 -27.63 2.00
N TYR A 334 -24.94 -27.55 3.34
CA TYR A 334 -23.74 -27.96 4.08
C TYR A 334 -23.90 -29.30 4.80
N THR A 335 -25.13 -29.73 5.08
CA THR A 335 -25.38 -30.96 5.81
C THR A 335 -26.08 -32.01 4.96
N LYS A 336 -25.77 -33.28 5.22
CA LYS A 336 -26.53 -34.42 4.72
C LYS A 336 -27.78 -34.60 5.60
N HIS A 337 -28.94 -34.65 4.97
CA HIS A 337 -30.19 -34.89 5.69
C HIS A 337 -30.24 -36.31 6.25
N VAL A 338 -30.51 -36.42 7.54
CA VAL A 338 -30.62 -37.68 8.27
C VAL A 338 -31.98 -37.72 8.97
N PRO A 339 -32.75 -38.83 8.86
CA PRO A 339 -33.99 -38.99 9.61
C PRO A 339 -33.77 -38.82 11.11
N LEU A 340 -34.74 -38.25 11.83
CA LEU A 340 -34.62 -38.02 13.28
C LEU A 340 -34.32 -39.33 14.06
N THR A 341 -34.76 -40.48 13.55
CA THR A 341 -34.50 -41.80 14.13
C THR A 341 -33.06 -42.31 13.94
N GLN A 342 -32.26 -41.65 13.10
CA GLN A 342 -30.87 -42.03 12.79
C GLN A 342 -29.86 -40.96 13.24
N LEU A 343 -30.29 -40.02 14.09
CA LEU A 343 -29.43 -38.97 14.60
C LEU A 343 -28.28 -39.55 15.42
N GLN A 344 -27.09 -39.00 15.20
CA GLN A 344 -25.88 -39.28 15.96
C GLN A 344 -25.39 -38.00 16.65
N PRO A 345 -24.74 -38.11 17.82
CA PRO A 345 -24.16 -36.94 18.49
C PRO A 345 -23.33 -36.08 17.53
N GLY A 346 -23.63 -34.79 17.50
CA GLY A 346 -23.06 -33.81 16.60
C GLY A 346 -23.97 -33.44 15.43
N ASP A 347 -24.93 -34.28 15.03
CA ASP A 347 -25.90 -33.90 13.99
C ASP A 347 -26.65 -32.62 14.39
N LEU A 348 -26.93 -31.76 13.42
CA LEU A 348 -27.60 -30.48 13.65
C LEU A 348 -29.11 -30.64 13.59
N LEU A 349 -29.81 -30.02 14.53
CA LEU A 349 -31.27 -29.96 14.54
C LEU A 349 -31.70 -28.56 14.14
N PHE A 350 -32.75 -28.46 13.34
CA PHE A 350 -33.23 -27.20 12.79
C PHE A 350 -34.70 -27.02 13.13
N TYR A 351 -35.08 -25.80 13.48
CA TYR A 351 -36.45 -25.45 13.88
C TYR A 351 -36.96 -24.31 13.01
N SER A 352 -38.18 -24.46 12.50
CA SER A 352 -38.80 -23.56 11.54
C SER A 352 -40.21 -23.18 11.94
N TYR A 353 -40.56 -21.90 11.75
CA TYR A 353 -41.88 -21.38 12.08
C TYR A 353 -42.98 -21.92 11.16
N LYS A 354 -42.62 -22.25 9.90
CA LYS A 354 -43.58 -22.71 8.87
C LYS A 354 -43.18 -24.04 8.22
N GLY A 355 -42.15 -24.70 8.75
CA GLY A 355 -41.55 -25.90 8.14
C GLY A 355 -40.83 -25.62 6.81
N THR A 356 -40.45 -24.36 6.55
CA THR A 356 -39.71 -23.97 5.33
C THR A 356 -38.29 -23.54 5.67
N ILE A 357 -37.36 -23.74 4.72
CA ILE A 357 -35.93 -23.43 4.89
C ILE A 357 -35.70 -21.95 5.20
N SER A 358 -36.45 -21.07 4.54
CA SER A 358 -36.36 -19.62 4.73
C SER A 358 -36.88 -19.13 6.08
N THR A 359 -37.58 -19.99 6.83
CA THR A 359 -38.14 -19.65 8.16
C THR A 359 -37.51 -20.46 9.28
N ILE A 360 -36.34 -21.06 9.05
CA ILE A 360 -35.54 -21.68 10.11
C ILE A 360 -35.03 -20.60 11.06
N HIS A 361 -35.42 -20.68 12.32
CA HIS A 361 -35.17 -19.66 13.34
C HIS A 361 -34.27 -20.15 14.48
N HIS A 362 -34.07 -21.46 14.60
CA HIS A 362 -33.21 -22.02 15.63
C HIS A 362 -32.42 -23.20 15.09
N ILE A 363 -31.22 -23.38 15.64
CA ILE A 363 -30.34 -24.49 15.31
C ILE A 363 -29.63 -24.97 16.58
N THR A 364 -29.48 -26.28 16.73
CA THR A 364 -28.87 -26.89 17.92
C THR A 364 -28.00 -28.09 17.52
N ILE A 365 -27.16 -28.57 18.45
CA ILE A 365 -26.31 -29.75 18.23
C ILE A 365 -26.90 -30.92 19.00
N TYR A 366 -27.24 -32.01 18.31
CA TYR A 366 -27.75 -33.22 18.93
C TYR A 366 -26.69 -33.84 19.86
N ALA A 367 -27.13 -34.19 21.06
CA ALA A 367 -26.28 -34.71 22.12
C ALA A 367 -26.37 -36.24 22.28
N GLY A 368 -27.35 -36.88 21.63
CA GLY A 368 -27.74 -38.27 21.90
C GLY A 368 -29.04 -38.35 22.71
N GLU A 369 -29.67 -39.52 22.70
CA GLU A 369 -30.81 -39.87 23.57
C GLU A 369 -31.99 -38.88 23.55
N GLY A 370 -32.28 -38.27 22.39
CA GLY A 370 -33.36 -37.28 22.28
C GLY A 370 -33.03 -35.92 22.93
N MET A 371 -31.76 -35.64 23.20
CA MET A 371 -31.28 -34.43 23.85
C MET A 371 -30.38 -33.59 22.93
N MET A 372 -30.24 -32.30 23.24
CA MET A 372 -29.44 -31.35 22.47
C MET A 372 -28.69 -30.33 23.34
N TRP A 373 -27.60 -29.81 22.78
CA TRP A 373 -26.88 -28.64 23.27
C TRP A 373 -27.36 -27.41 22.51
N GLU A 374 -27.92 -26.43 23.23
CA GLU A 374 -28.45 -25.23 22.61
C GLU A 374 -28.04 -23.94 23.32
N ALA A 375 -27.97 -22.86 22.54
CA ALA A 375 -28.05 -21.50 23.05
C ALA A 375 -29.50 -21.05 22.88
N ASN A 376 -30.33 -21.19 23.91
CA ASN A 376 -31.80 -21.15 23.78
C ASN A 376 -32.34 -19.73 23.59
N SER A 377 -32.09 -18.83 24.55
CA SER A 377 -32.66 -17.49 24.56
C SER A 377 -32.02 -16.60 25.63
N LYS A 378 -32.24 -15.28 25.55
CA LYS A 378 -31.72 -14.30 26.52
C LYS A 378 -32.07 -14.62 27.98
N GLY A 379 -33.28 -15.14 28.23
CA GLY A 379 -33.76 -15.44 29.58
C GLY A 379 -33.25 -16.77 30.15
N LYS A 380 -32.93 -17.74 29.29
CA LYS A 380 -32.53 -19.10 29.72
C LYS A 380 -31.04 -19.40 29.49
N GLY A 381 -30.36 -18.62 28.66
CA GLY A 381 -28.96 -18.81 28.31
C GLY A 381 -28.73 -20.06 27.47
N LEU A 382 -27.53 -20.63 27.59
CA LEU A 382 -27.21 -21.93 27.02
C LEU A 382 -27.69 -23.05 27.97
N LEU A 383 -28.33 -24.07 27.41
CA LEU A 383 -28.83 -25.21 28.20
C LEU A 383 -28.81 -26.53 27.42
N TYR A 384 -28.91 -27.61 28.21
CA TYR A 384 -29.10 -28.97 27.74
C TYR A 384 -30.58 -29.30 27.85
N SER A 385 -31.22 -29.64 26.73
CA SER A 385 -32.67 -29.79 26.64
C SER A 385 -33.08 -30.92 25.73
N ASN A 386 -34.35 -31.32 25.84
CA ASN A 386 -34.96 -32.29 24.93
C ASN A 386 -35.17 -31.65 23.55
N ILE A 387 -34.97 -32.42 22.47
CA ILE A 387 -35.10 -31.90 21.10
C ILE A 387 -36.49 -31.32 20.76
N TYR A 388 -37.52 -31.69 21.52
CA TYR A 388 -38.89 -31.19 21.35
C TYR A 388 -39.21 -29.98 22.24
N SER A 389 -38.27 -29.51 23.07
CA SER A 389 -38.49 -28.32 23.91
C SER A 389 -38.57 -27.02 23.11
N VAL A 390 -38.10 -27.04 21.85
CA VAL A 390 -38.24 -25.95 20.88
C VAL A 390 -39.24 -26.38 19.81
N LYS A 391 -40.24 -25.52 19.56
CA LYS A 391 -41.29 -25.80 18.58
C LYS A 391 -40.76 -25.73 17.15
N GLY A 392 -41.39 -26.46 16.24
CA GLY A 392 -41.11 -26.36 14.80
C GLY A 392 -39.95 -27.23 14.31
N LEU A 393 -39.62 -28.32 15.02
CA LEU A 393 -38.56 -29.24 14.60
C LEU A 393 -38.79 -29.74 13.16
N MET A 394 -37.75 -29.61 12.34
CA MET A 394 -37.74 -30.07 10.95
C MET A 394 -37.70 -31.61 10.88
N PRO A 395 -38.23 -32.25 9.80
CA PRO A 395 -38.30 -33.70 9.67
C PRO A 395 -36.95 -34.41 9.58
N PHE A 396 -35.87 -33.68 9.28
CA PHE A 396 -34.52 -34.20 9.18
C PHE A 396 -33.57 -33.35 10.00
N GLY A 397 -32.61 -34.02 10.63
CA GLY A 397 -31.39 -33.36 11.10
C GLY A 397 -30.36 -33.25 9.97
N GLY A 398 -29.32 -32.47 10.20
CA GLY A 398 -28.21 -32.30 9.28
C GLY A 398 -26.92 -32.91 9.83
N ARG A 399 -26.46 -34.00 9.23
CA ARG A 399 -25.13 -34.55 9.50
C ARG A 399 -24.10 -33.76 8.72
N VAL A 400 -23.17 -33.12 9.45
CA VAL A 400 -22.21 -32.15 8.92
C VAL A 400 -21.20 -32.80 7.99
#